data_AF-A0A0J6L263-F1
#
_entry.id   AF-A0A0J6L263-F1
#
_cell.length_a   1.000
_cell.length_b   1.000
_cell.length_c   1.000
_cell.angle_alpha   90.00
_cell.angle_beta   90.00
_cell.angle_gamma   90.00
#
_symmetry.space_group_name_H-M   'P 1'
#
loop_
_entity.id
_entity.type
_entity.pdbx_description
1 polymer ?
#
loop_
_entity_poly.entity_id
_entity_poly.type
_entity_poly.pdbx_seq_one_letter_code
_entity_poly.pdbx_strand_id
1 'polypeptide(L)'
;MTQTEWEKLHQEEQDLIKQEEAITKETREIKQVKDMYDNHFRNSHRVMDQLRYLFHKNDERIFYETTMSEFAWESKKIMNHVDEGERELKSQYRTIKNSLSNVASEKRKASMAEKE
;
A
#
# COMPACT_ATOMS: atom_id res chain seq x y z
N MET A 1 32.17 -18.51 -21.19
CA MET A 1 32.41 -18.79 -19.76
C MET A 1 31.05 -18.97 -19.11
N THR A 2 30.80 -20.11 -18.47
CA THR A 2 29.55 -20.39 -17.74
C THR A 2 29.59 -19.68 -16.40
N GLN A 3 28.60 -18.82 -16.15
CA GLN A 3 28.44 -18.09 -14.89
C GLN A 3 28.35 -19.07 -13.72
N THR A 4 29.09 -18.79 -12.64
CA THR A 4 29.05 -19.61 -11.41
C THR A 4 27.68 -19.52 -10.75
N GLU A 5 27.30 -20.55 -10.00
CA GLU A 5 26.01 -20.54 -9.30
C GLU A 5 25.93 -19.38 -8.29
N TRP A 6 27.07 -19.04 -7.68
CA TRP A 6 27.17 -17.89 -6.79
C TRP A 6 26.88 -16.56 -7.51
N GLU A 7 27.45 -16.34 -8.70
CA GLU A 7 27.22 -15.13 -9.49
C GLU A 7 25.75 -14.98 -9.93
N LYS A 8 25.06 -16.09 -10.24
CA LYS A 8 23.63 -16.06 -10.56
C LYS A 8 22.81 -15.63 -9.35
N LEU A 9 23.06 -16.26 -8.19
CA LEU A 9 22.40 -15.90 -6.94
C LEU A 9 22.71 -14.46 -6.52
N HIS A 10 23.90 -13.94 -6.84
CA HIS A 10 24.24 -12.55 -6.59
C HIS A 10 23.44 -11.60 -7.47
N GLN A 11 23.28 -11.92 -8.76
CA GLN A 11 22.43 -11.13 -9.64
C GLN A 11 20.96 -11.13 -9.18
N GLU A 12 20.43 -12.29 -8.81
CA GLU A 12 19.07 -12.41 -8.28
C GLU A 12 18.86 -11.59 -7.01
N GLU A 13 19.80 -11.63 -6.06
CA GLU A 13 19.76 -10.80 -4.86
C GLU A 13 19.70 -9.30 -5.20
N GLN A 14 20.52 -8.83 -6.14
CA GLN A 14 20.53 -7.42 -6.55
C GLN A 14 19.19 -6.99 -7.13
N ASP A 15 18.55 -7.87 -7.91
CA ASP A 15 17.24 -7.56 -8.50
C ASP A 15 16.12 -7.60 -7.45
N LEU A 16 16.19 -8.52 -6.48
CA LEU A 16 15.27 -8.54 -5.34
C LEU A 16 15.43 -7.31 -4.44
N ILE A 17 16.66 -6.81 -4.20
CA ILE A 17 16.91 -5.58 -3.44
C ILE A 17 16.27 -4.38 -4.14
N LYS A 18 16.44 -4.24 -5.46
CA LYS A 18 15.79 -3.15 -6.23
C LYS A 18 14.27 -3.22 -6.13
N GLN A 19 13.69 -4.41 -6.16
CA GLN A 19 12.25 -4.58 -5.95
C GLN A 19 11.83 -4.22 -4.52
N GLU A 20 12.62 -4.58 -3.50
CA GLU A 20 12.36 -4.18 -2.11
C GLU A 20 12.34 -2.65 -1.95
N GLU A 21 13.30 -1.96 -2.56
CA GLU A 21 13.38 -0.50 -2.56
C GLU A 21 12.15 0.14 -3.23
N ALA A 22 11.74 -0.40 -4.39
CA ALA A 22 10.57 0.06 -5.12
C ALA A 22 9.29 -0.09 -4.28
N ILE A 23 9.05 -1.26 -3.69
CA ILE A 23 7.88 -1.50 -2.83
C ILE A 23 7.91 -0.61 -1.59
N THR A 24 9.09 -0.40 -1.01
CA THR A 24 9.24 0.49 0.16
C THR A 24 8.86 1.92 -0.21
N LYS A 25 9.23 2.39 -1.40
CA LYS A 25 8.85 3.70 -1.92
C LYS A 25 7.34 3.78 -2.15
N GLU A 26 6.74 2.83 -2.87
CA GLU A 26 5.30 2.80 -3.13
C GLU A 26 4.47 2.71 -1.84
N THR A 27 4.96 1.96 -0.84
CA THR A 27 4.31 1.89 0.48
C THR A 27 4.25 3.25 1.17
N ARG A 28 5.31 4.07 1.03
CA ARG A 28 5.32 5.45 1.56
C ARG A 28 4.33 6.33 0.81
N GLU A 29 4.25 6.19 -0.51
CA GLU A 29 3.30 6.93 -1.35
C GLU A 29 1.85 6.58 -1.01
N ILE A 30 1.51 5.29 -0.86
CA ILE A 30 0.18 4.85 -0.40
C ILE A 30 -0.15 5.47 0.97
N LYS A 31 0.80 5.48 1.90
CA LYS A 31 0.57 6.11 3.21
C LYS A 31 0.24 7.59 3.08
N GLN A 32 0.97 8.33 2.24
CA GLN A 32 0.69 9.75 1.98
C GLN A 32 -0.71 9.94 1.37
N VAL A 33 -1.08 9.11 0.40
CA VAL A 33 -2.41 9.14 -0.23
C VAL A 33 -3.52 8.87 0.80
N LYS A 34 -3.34 7.89 1.70
CA LYS A 34 -4.28 7.63 2.80
C LYS A 34 -4.44 8.84 3.71
N ASP A 35 -3.34 9.41 4.17
CA ASP A 35 -3.35 10.59 5.04
C ASP A 35 -4.05 11.78 4.38
N MET A 36 -3.87 11.95 3.06
CA MET A 36 -4.56 12.98 2.27
C MET A 36 -6.08 12.73 2.21
N TYR A 37 -6.52 11.51 1.88
CA TYR A 37 -7.93 11.16 1.83
C TYR A 37 -8.60 11.25 3.20
N ASP A 38 -7.97 10.73 4.26
CA ASP A 38 -8.48 10.81 5.63
C ASP A 38 -8.70 12.27 6.06
N ASN A 39 -7.73 13.14 5.77
CA ASN A 39 -7.85 14.56 6.07
C ASN A 39 -8.96 15.22 5.23
N HIS A 40 -9.04 14.90 3.93
CA HIS A 40 -10.07 15.42 3.04
C HIS A 40 -11.47 15.02 3.53
N PHE A 41 -11.70 13.72 3.77
CA PHE A 41 -13.00 13.22 4.21
C PHE A 41 -13.40 13.77 5.59
N ARG A 42 -12.47 13.89 6.53
CA ARG A 42 -12.73 14.51 7.83
C ARG A 42 -13.15 15.98 7.68
N ASN A 43 -12.48 16.74 6.82
CA ASN A 43 -12.81 18.14 6.59
C ASN A 43 -14.16 18.28 5.87
N SER A 44 -14.42 17.46 4.87
CA SER A 44 -15.70 17.42 4.15
C SER A 44 -16.86 17.05 5.08
N HIS A 45 -16.69 16.05 5.96
CA HIS A 45 -17.69 15.70 6.98
C HIS A 45 -18.00 16.88 7.90
N ARG A 46 -16.97 17.60 8.36
CA ARG A 46 -17.14 18.78 9.20
C ARG A 46 -17.94 19.88 8.50
N VAL A 47 -17.68 20.11 7.22
CA VAL A 47 -18.44 21.09 6.42
C VAL A 47 -19.88 20.66 6.26
N MET A 48 -20.14 19.39 5.95
CA MET A 48 -21.50 18.84 5.85
C MET A 48 -22.26 19.01 7.18
N ASP A 49 -21.64 18.67 8.31
CA ASP A 49 -22.26 18.84 9.63
C ASP A 49 -22.64 20.30 9.94
N GLN A 50 -21.83 21.27 9.49
CA GLN A 50 -22.15 22.69 9.64
C GLN A 50 -23.35 23.11 8.79
N LEU A 51 -23.50 22.53 7.60
CA LEU A 51 -24.62 22.80 6.71
C LEU A 51 -25.92 22.12 7.16
N ARG A 52 -25.84 21.06 7.97
CA ARG A 52 -26.99 20.28 8.45
C ARG A 52 -28.13 21.16 8.95
N TYR A 53 -27.83 22.10 9.86
CA TYR A 53 -28.86 22.97 10.44
C TYR A 53 -29.57 23.83 9.37
N LEU A 54 -28.84 24.31 8.36
CA LEU A 54 -29.41 25.11 7.27
C LEU A 54 -30.35 24.28 6.40
N PHE A 55 -29.99 23.04 6.06
CA PHE A 55 -30.87 22.14 5.31
C PHE A 55 -32.12 21.76 6.10
N HIS A 56 -31.98 21.47 7.40
CA HIS A 56 -33.12 21.20 8.27
C HIS A 56 -34.08 22.39 8.41
N LYS A 57 -33.58 23.63 8.40
CA LYS A 57 -34.39 24.85 8.51
C LYS A 57 -35.20 25.16 7.24
N ASN A 58 -34.75 24.67 6.08
CA ASN A 58 -35.37 24.94 4.78
C ASN A 58 -36.22 23.77 4.26
N ASP A 59 -36.64 22.83 5.13
CA ASP A 59 -37.36 21.59 4.76
C ASP A 59 -36.62 20.65 3.79
N GLU A 60 -35.32 20.89 3.55
CA GLU A 60 -34.45 20.09 2.65
C GLU A 60 -33.70 18.98 3.42
N ARG A 61 -34.29 18.46 4.50
CA ARG A 61 -33.67 17.45 5.36
C ARG A 61 -33.35 16.15 4.62
N ILE A 62 -34.30 15.67 3.81
CA ILE A 62 -34.17 14.40 3.08
C ILE A 62 -33.01 14.49 2.08
N PHE A 63 -32.89 15.63 1.39
CA PHE A 63 -31.78 15.89 0.48
C PHE A 63 -30.44 15.79 1.22
N TYR A 64 -30.30 16.48 2.35
CA TYR A 64 -29.08 16.41 3.18
C TYR A 64 -28.74 14.98 3.60
N GLU A 65 -29.70 14.24 4.15
CA GLU A 65 -29.48 12.86 4.62
C GLU A 65 -29.07 11.92 3.48
N THR A 66 -29.65 12.10 2.29
CA THR A 66 -29.31 11.33 1.10
C THR A 66 -27.89 11.64 0.62
N THR A 67 -27.56 12.92 0.43
CA THR A 67 -26.21 13.35 0.01
C THR A 67 -25.14 12.95 1.02
N MET A 68 -25.43 13.02 2.32
CA MET A 68 -24.49 12.60 3.35
C MET A 68 -24.26 11.08 3.32
N SER A 69 -25.31 10.30 3.07
CA SER A 69 -25.22 8.85 2.93
C SER A 69 -24.39 8.45 1.71
N GLU A 70 -24.61 9.11 0.57
CA GLU A 70 -23.82 8.93 -0.66
C GLU A 70 -22.35 9.28 -0.43
N PHE A 71 -22.08 10.43 0.19
CA PHE A 71 -20.73 10.87 0.54
C PHE A 71 -20.02 9.84 1.42
N ALA A 72 -20.69 9.34 2.46
CA ALA A 72 -20.12 8.33 3.35
C ALA A 72 -19.83 7.01 2.62
N TRP A 73 -20.72 6.60 1.71
CA TRP A 73 -20.54 5.39 0.91
C TRP A 73 -19.36 5.50 -0.05
N GLU A 74 -19.27 6.57 -0.83
CA GLU A 74 -18.18 6.78 -1.79
C GLU A 74 -16.83 6.98 -1.09
N SER A 75 -16.80 7.74 0.02
CA SER A 75 -15.57 7.93 0.80
C SER A 75 -15.03 6.59 1.32
N LYS A 76 -15.92 5.73 1.85
CA LYS A 76 -15.53 4.39 2.32
C LYS A 76 -15.05 3.51 1.16
N LYS A 77 -15.70 3.57 0.00
CA LYS A 77 -15.30 2.80 -1.18
C LYS A 77 -13.90 3.19 -1.65
N ILE A 78 -13.60 4.48 -1.72
CA ILE A 78 -12.27 4.98 -2.06
C ILE A 78 -11.23 4.47 -1.06
N MET A 79 -11.49 4.60 0.25
CA MET A 79 -10.56 4.11 1.27
C MET A 79 -10.32 2.60 1.20
N ASN A 80 -11.36 1.82 0.91
CA ASN A 80 -11.22 0.37 0.73
C ASN A 80 -10.27 0.02 -0.42
N HIS A 81 -10.33 0.75 -1.54
CA HIS A 81 -9.40 0.52 -2.66
C HIS A 81 -7.96 0.86 -2.30
N VAL A 82 -7.74 1.95 -1.54
CA VAL A 82 -6.40 2.31 -1.07
C VAL A 82 -5.88 1.26 -0.07
N ASP A 83 -6.74 0.77 0.83
CA ASP A 83 -6.40 -0.31 1.77
C ASP A 83 -6.08 -1.63 1.06
N GLU A 84 -6.77 -1.95 -0.03
CA GLU A 84 -6.48 -3.12 -0.86
C GLU A 84 -5.09 -3.04 -1.48
N GLY A 85 -4.73 -1.90 -2.07
CA GLY A 85 -3.38 -1.64 -2.57
C GLY A 85 -2.31 -1.76 -1.47
N GLU A 86 -2.57 -1.22 -0.27
CA GLU A 86 -1.65 -1.36 0.86
C GLU A 86 -1.44 -2.83 1.27
N ARG A 87 -2.51 -3.64 1.28
CA ARG A 87 -2.43 -5.08 1.59
C ARG A 87 -1.63 -5.82 0.54
N GLU A 88 -1.83 -5.49 -0.73
CA GLU A 88 -1.09 -6.10 -1.83
C GLU A 88 0.40 -5.79 -1.74
N LEU A 89 0.78 -4.52 -1.54
CA LEU A 89 2.20 -4.14 -1.34
C LEU A 89 2.81 -4.86 -0.12
N LYS A 90 2.09 -4.97 0.99
CA LYS A 90 2.55 -5.72 2.17
C LYS A 90 2.75 -7.21 1.87
N SER A 91 1.90 -7.79 1.04
CA SER A 91 2.04 -9.18 0.60
C SER A 91 3.27 -9.36 -0.26
N GLN A 92 3.45 -8.52 -1.27
CA GLN A 92 4.60 -8.52 -2.17
C GLN A 92 5.92 -8.31 -1.39
N TYR A 93 5.94 -7.36 -0.44
CA TYR A 93 7.10 -7.13 0.43
C TYR A 93 7.52 -8.39 1.20
N ARG A 94 6.55 -9.12 1.78
CA ARG A 94 6.83 -10.38 2.49
C ARG A 94 7.40 -11.44 1.55
N THR A 95 6.88 -11.54 0.33
CA THR A 95 7.40 -12.45 -0.69
C THR A 95 8.85 -12.15 -1.01
N ILE A 96 9.19 -10.88 -1.30
CA ILE A 96 10.57 -10.47 -1.58
C ILE A 96 11.49 -10.80 -0.40
N LYS A 97 11.06 -10.48 0.83
CA LYS A 97 11.86 -10.77 2.03
C LYS A 97 12.14 -12.26 2.20
N ASN A 98 11.17 -13.12 1.91
CA ASN A 98 11.35 -14.56 1.94
C ASN A 98 12.33 -15.02 0.84
N SER A 99 12.19 -14.49 -0.39
CA SER A 99 13.11 -14.80 -1.49
C SER A 99 14.54 -14.38 -1.19
N LEU A 100 14.76 -13.17 -0.64
CA LEU A 100 16.08 -12.71 -0.20
C LEU A 100 16.68 -13.64 0.85
N SER A 101 15.88 -14.11 1.82
CA SER A 101 16.32 -15.08 2.82
C SER A 101 16.73 -16.42 2.18
N ASN A 102 16.00 -16.87 1.16
CA ASN A 102 16.31 -18.11 0.43
C ASN A 102 17.63 -17.96 -0.35
N VAL A 103 17.77 -16.88 -1.12
CA VAL A 103 19.01 -16.59 -1.87
C VAL A 103 20.22 -16.51 -0.93
N ALA A 104 20.08 -15.85 0.22
CA ALA A 104 21.16 -15.81 1.22
C ALA A 104 21.54 -17.20 1.76
N SER A 105 20.55 -18.09 1.94
CA SER A 105 20.78 -19.48 2.34
C SER A 105 21.51 -20.28 1.24
N GLU A 106 21.08 -20.12 -0.01
CA GLU A 106 21.66 -20.81 -1.16
C GLU A 106 23.09 -20.35 -1.45
N LYS A 107 23.38 -19.05 -1.35
CA LYS A 107 24.74 -18.54 -1.48
C LYS A 107 25.68 -19.13 -0.44
N ARG A 108 25.23 -19.29 0.81
CA ARG A 108 26.05 -19.94 1.85
C ARG A 108 26.38 -21.38 1.47
N LYS A 109 25.42 -22.12 0.89
CA LYS A 109 25.64 -23.49 0.41
C LYS A 109 26.64 -23.51 -0.76
N ALA A 110 26.46 -22.65 -1.76
CA ALA A 110 27.35 -22.54 -2.91
C ALA A 110 28.80 -22.22 -2.47
N SER A 111 28.98 -21.25 -1.57
CA SER A 111 30.31 -20.91 -1.04
C SER A 111 30.95 -21.99 -0.17
N MET A 112 30.18 -22.93 0.38
CA MET A 112 30.73 -24.10 1.08
C MET A 112 31.13 -25.20 0.10
N ALA A 113 30.33 -25.44 -0.95
CA ALA A 113 30.62 -26.42 -1.99
C ALA A 113 31.84 -26.04 -2.85
N GLU A 114 32.12 -24.75 -3.03
CA GLU A 114 33.34 -24.28 -3.73
C GLU A 114 34.63 -24.38 -2.88
N LYS A 115 34.51 -24.69 -1.57
CA LYS A 115 35.65 -24.84 -0.65
C LYS A 115 36.06 -26.31 -0.41
N GLU A 116 35.26 -27.28 -0.88
CA GLU A 116 35.60 -28.71 -0.93
C GLU A 116 36.28 -29.07 -2.25
#